data_AF-A0A392R7F8-F1
#
_entry.id   AF-A0A392R7F8-F1
#
_cell.length_a   1.000
_cell.length_b   1.000
_cell.length_c   1.000
_cell.angle_alpha   90.00
_cell.angle_beta   90.00
_cell.angle_gamma   90.00
#
_symmetry.space_group_name_H-M   'P 1'
#
loop_
_entity.id
_entity.type
_entity.pdbx_description
1 polymer ?
#
loop_
_entity_poly.entity_id
_entity_poly.type
_entity_poly.pdbx_seq_one_letter_code
_entity_poly.pdbx_strand_id
1 'polypeptide(L)'
;GSDEEDSRCPLSKEIMRAPIPAGFEKPPQLGTYDGQTDPDEHIDNINAFLDFRRVSGAIRCRLFPTTLRKGVMAWYQSLAPRSVSSWRDLTKQFCRHFTASCRHPKTVATLEAIIQGKDESLRNFIERFNKEAVQVNTTDDMKK
;
A
#
# COMPACT_ATOMS: atom_id res chain seq x y z
N GLY A 1 -21.68 17.99 -23.28
CA GLY A 1 -21.24 18.38 -21.92
C GLY A 1 -20.60 17.21 -21.18
N SER A 2 -19.64 16.51 -21.81
CA SER A 2 -18.93 15.36 -21.24
C SER A 2 -17.45 15.65 -20.95
N ASP A 3 -16.94 16.79 -21.40
CA ASP A 3 -15.49 17.08 -21.37
C ASP A 3 -15.03 17.79 -20.10
N GLU A 4 -15.95 18.34 -19.29
CA GLU A 4 -15.59 19.01 -18.03
C GLU A 4 -15.25 18.03 -16.88
N GLU A 5 -15.74 16.80 -16.95
CA GLU A 5 -15.47 15.77 -15.94
C GLU A 5 -14.04 15.20 -16.08
N ASP A 6 -13.48 15.29 -17.28
CA ASP A 6 -12.11 14.86 -17.62
C ASP A 6 -11.06 15.83 -17.02
N SER A 7 -11.45 17.04 -16.62
CA SER A 7 -10.54 18.07 -16.08
C SER A 7 -10.10 17.85 -14.64
N ARG A 8 -10.79 16.99 -13.88
CA ARG A 8 -10.48 16.73 -12.45
C ARG A 8 -9.85 15.36 -12.19
N CYS A 9 -9.73 14.51 -13.20
CA CYS A 9 -9.15 13.18 -13.05
C CYS A 9 -7.63 13.27 -12.76
N PRO A 10 -7.13 12.68 -11.66
CA PRO A 10 -5.69 12.65 -11.38
C PRO A 10 -4.89 11.81 -12.39
N LEU A 11 -5.53 10.82 -13.02
CA LEU A 11 -4.87 9.88 -13.93
C LEU A 11 -4.61 10.51 -15.29
N SER A 12 -3.46 10.24 -15.90
CA SER A 12 -3.14 10.67 -17.26
C SER A 12 -4.14 10.14 -18.30
N LYS A 13 -4.24 10.80 -19.45
CA LYS A 13 -5.10 10.36 -20.55
C LYS A 13 -4.69 8.97 -21.07
N GLU A 14 -3.40 8.65 -21.02
CA GLU A 14 -2.87 7.34 -21.42
C GLU A 14 -3.40 6.22 -20.52
N ILE A 15 -3.36 6.43 -19.19
CA ILE A 15 -3.92 5.48 -18.23
C ILE A 15 -5.42 5.29 -18.45
N MET A 16 -6.16 6.39 -18.65
CA MET A 16 -7.61 6.33 -18.84
C MET A 16 -8.01 5.62 -20.14
N ARG A 17 -7.20 5.73 -21.19
CA ARG A 17 -7.42 5.09 -22.49
C ARG A 17 -6.93 3.65 -22.55
N ALA A 18 -6.20 3.18 -21.54
CA ALA A 18 -5.70 1.81 -21.52
C ALA A 18 -6.88 0.82 -21.58
N PRO A 19 -6.80 -0.20 -22.47
CA PRO A 19 -7.87 -1.17 -22.63
C PRO A 19 -8.04 -1.98 -21.35
N ILE A 20 -9.29 -2.15 -20.90
CA ILE A 20 -9.60 -3.02 -19.77
C ILE A 20 -9.43 -4.48 -20.24
N PRO A 21 -8.61 -5.30 -19.56
CA PRO A 21 -8.48 -6.71 -19.89
C PRO A 21 -9.80 -7.45 -19.71
N ALA A 22 -10.03 -8.48 -20.52
CA ALA A 22 -11.19 -9.36 -20.35
C ALA A 22 -11.22 -9.96 -18.93
N GLY A 23 -12.38 -9.97 -18.28
CA GLY A 23 -12.55 -10.43 -16.89
C GLY A 23 -12.29 -9.36 -15.83
N PHE A 24 -12.02 -8.11 -16.22
CA PHE A 24 -11.92 -6.94 -15.34
C PHE A 24 -13.03 -5.91 -15.58
N GLU A 25 -14.12 -6.31 -16.23
CA GLU A 25 -15.30 -5.45 -16.43
C GLU A 25 -15.91 -5.01 -15.10
N LYS A 26 -15.73 -5.84 -14.06
CA LYS A 26 -15.99 -5.50 -12.67
C LYS A 26 -14.66 -5.48 -11.89
N PRO A 27 -14.39 -4.44 -11.08
CA PRO A 27 -13.22 -4.42 -10.22
C PRO A 27 -13.20 -5.64 -9.29
N PRO A 28 -12.06 -6.35 -9.16
CA PRO A 28 -11.93 -7.38 -8.15
C PRO A 28 -12.07 -6.78 -6.74
N GLN A 29 -12.50 -7.60 -5.78
CA GLN A 29 -12.45 -7.20 -4.38
C GLN A 29 -10.99 -7.18 -3.92
N LEU A 30 -10.44 -5.97 -3.84
CA LEU A 30 -9.14 -5.70 -3.26
C LEU A 30 -9.32 -5.28 -1.80
N GLY A 31 -8.29 -5.50 -0.98
CA GLY A 31 -8.22 -4.98 0.37
C GLY A 31 -8.41 -3.47 0.40
N THR A 32 -8.93 -2.96 1.52
CA THR A 32 -9.22 -1.52 1.67
C THR A 32 -8.20 -0.84 2.56
N TYR A 33 -7.91 0.42 2.28
CA TYR A 33 -6.98 1.23 3.06
C TYR A 33 -7.67 2.48 3.60
N ASP A 34 -7.58 2.69 4.91
CA ASP A 34 -8.20 3.81 5.60
C ASP A 34 -7.20 4.77 6.27
N GLY A 35 -5.90 4.57 6.03
CA GLY A 35 -4.83 5.44 6.51
C GLY A 35 -4.13 4.96 7.78
N GLN A 36 -4.55 3.85 8.38
CA GLN A 36 -4.05 3.39 9.68
C GLN A 36 -2.95 2.32 9.61
N THR A 37 -2.81 1.65 8.46
CA THR A 37 -1.79 0.61 8.26
C THR A 37 -0.64 1.12 7.41
N ASP A 38 0.41 0.32 7.29
CA ASP A 38 1.54 0.64 6.45
C ASP A 38 1.09 0.78 4.97
N PRO A 39 1.36 1.91 4.30
CA PRO A 39 1.03 2.10 2.90
C PRO A 39 1.77 1.13 1.97
N ASP A 40 3.00 0.71 2.31
CA ASP A 40 3.76 -0.23 1.50
C ASP A 40 3.14 -1.65 1.57
N GLU A 41 2.68 -2.07 2.75
CA GLU A 41 1.95 -3.34 2.92
C GLU A 41 0.66 -3.36 2.07
N HIS A 42 -0.04 -2.23 1.96
CA HIS A 42 -1.22 -2.11 1.09
C HIS A 42 -0.86 -2.23 -0.40
N ILE A 43 0.22 -1.59 -0.83
CA ILE A 43 0.72 -1.67 -2.21
C ILE A 43 1.14 -3.11 -2.55
N ASP A 44 1.84 -3.78 -1.65
CA ASP A 44 2.29 -5.16 -1.83
C ASP A 44 1.12 -6.12 -1.97
N ASN A 45 0.06 -5.95 -1.16
CA ASN A 45 -1.17 -6.72 -1.28
C ASN A 45 -1.85 -6.54 -2.64
N ILE A 46 -1.91 -5.31 -3.14
CA ILE A 46 -2.44 -5.02 -4.48
C ILE A 46 -1.56 -5.67 -5.57
N ASN A 47 -0.24 -5.54 -5.46
CA ASN A 47 0.71 -6.10 -6.43
C ASN A 47 0.60 -7.62 -6.46
N ALA A 48 0.66 -8.31 -5.32
CA ALA A 48 0.57 -9.76 -5.23
C ALA A 48 -0.71 -10.30 -5.91
N PHE A 49 -1.85 -9.65 -5.68
CA PHE A 49 -3.12 -10.05 -6.28
C PHE A 49 -3.16 -9.82 -7.81
N LEU A 50 -2.61 -8.70 -8.28
CA LEU A 50 -2.72 -8.27 -9.67
C LEU A 50 -1.58 -8.78 -10.56
N ASP A 51 -0.41 -9.09 -9.99
CA ASP A 51 0.72 -9.74 -10.66
C ASP A 51 0.35 -11.16 -11.10
N PHE A 52 -0.35 -11.92 -10.24
CA PHE A 52 -0.89 -13.24 -10.59
C PHE A 52 -1.77 -13.19 -11.86
N ARG A 53 -2.51 -12.09 -12.04
CA ARG A 53 -3.40 -11.86 -13.19
C ARG A 53 -2.73 -11.08 -14.34
N ARG A 54 -1.42 -10.81 -14.25
CA ARG A 54 -0.63 -10.07 -15.25
C ARG A 54 -1.24 -8.71 -15.63
N VAL A 55 -1.81 -8.02 -14.64
CA VAL A 55 -2.51 -6.75 -14.86
C VAL A 55 -1.50 -5.62 -15.04
N SER A 56 -1.70 -4.80 -16.08
CA SER A 56 -0.83 -3.67 -16.40
C SER A 56 -0.89 -2.57 -15.34
N GLY A 57 0.19 -1.79 -15.21
CA GLY A 57 0.25 -0.67 -14.27
C GLY A 57 -0.85 0.37 -14.47
N ALA A 58 -1.27 0.61 -15.72
CA ALA A 58 -2.37 1.53 -16.02
C ALA A 58 -3.70 1.05 -15.39
N ILE A 59 -3.98 -0.26 -15.44
CA ILE A 59 -5.18 -0.82 -14.82
C ILE A 59 -5.05 -0.81 -13.29
N ARG A 60 -3.85 -1.01 -12.72
CA ARG A 60 -3.63 -0.83 -11.27
C ARG A 60 -3.99 0.58 -10.83
N CYS A 61 -3.56 1.60 -11.57
CA CYS A 61 -3.92 3.00 -11.29
C CYS A 61 -5.43 3.23 -11.31
N ARG A 62 -6.16 2.59 -12.23
CA ARG A 62 -7.63 2.70 -12.32
C ARG A 62 -8.36 1.95 -11.20
N LEU A 63 -7.78 0.86 -10.69
CA LEU A 63 -8.34 0.08 -9.59
C LEU A 63 -8.04 0.69 -8.22
N PHE A 64 -6.91 1.34 -8.05
CA PHE A 64 -6.46 1.85 -6.75
C PHE A 64 -7.50 2.69 -5.99
N PRO A 65 -8.24 3.63 -6.61
CA PRO A 65 -9.23 4.43 -5.89
C PRO A 65 -10.35 3.60 -5.26
N THR A 66 -10.66 2.41 -5.81
CA THR A 66 -11.68 1.53 -5.24
C THR A 66 -11.25 0.89 -3.92
N THR A 67 -9.96 0.96 -3.59
CA THR A 67 -9.39 0.46 -2.33
C THR A 67 -9.42 1.50 -1.22
N LEU A 68 -9.57 2.79 -1.55
CA LEU A 68 -9.44 3.87 -0.59
C LEU A 68 -10.72 4.08 0.21
N ARG A 69 -10.57 4.42 1.50
CA ARG A 69 -11.69 4.71 2.40
C ARG A 69 -11.45 6.03 3.14
N LYS A 70 -12.55 6.66 3.57
CA LYS A 70 -12.55 7.85 4.44
C LYS A 70 -11.63 8.96 3.88
N GLY A 71 -10.79 9.55 4.72
CA GLY A 71 -9.88 10.65 4.38
C GLY A 71 -8.87 10.32 3.28
N VAL A 72 -8.58 9.04 3.03
CA VAL A 72 -7.66 8.63 1.96
C VAL A 72 -8.25 8.91 0.58
N MET A 73 -9.57 8.73 0.42
CA MET A 73 -10.24 9.06 -0.83
C MET A 73 -10.24 10.57 -1.08
N ALA A 74 -10.37 11.38 -0.02
CA ALA A 74 -10.30 12.84 -0.13
C ALA A 74 -8.91 13.31 -0.58
N TRP A 75 -7.83 12.67 -0.10
CA TRP A 75 -6.48 12.90 -0.62
C TRP A 75 -6.37 12.56 -2.11
N TYR A 76 -6.88 11.40 -2.53
CA TYR A 76 -6.81 11.02 -3.94
C TYR A 76 -7.55 12.02 -4.85
N GLN A 77 -8.71 12.52 -4.38
CA GLN A 77 -9.49 13.55 -5.08
C GLN A 77 -8.83 14.93 -5.07
N SER A 78 -7.89 15.21 -4.15
CA SER A 78 -7.15 16.48 -4.10
C SER A 78 -5.89 16.49 -4.96
N LEU A 79 -5.51 15.34 -5.54
CA LEU A 79 -4.40 15.27 -6.49
C LEU A 79 -4.65 16.19 -7.69
N ALA A 80 -3.58 16.83 -8.17
CA ALA A 80 -3.67 17.68 -9.34
C ALA A 80 -4.13 16.86 -10.56
N PRO A 81 -4.96 17.44 -11.44
CA PRO A 81 -5.39 16.75 -12.64
C PRO A 81 -4.20 16.27 -13.47
N ARG A 82 -4.27 15.02 -13.94
CA ARG A 82 -3.24 14.37 -14.77
C ARG A 82 -1.85 14.27 -14.11
N SER A 83 -1.75 14.43 -12.80
CA SER A 83 -0.49 14.31 -12.07
C SER A 83 0.01 12.86 -11.94
N VAL A 84 -0.83 11.87 -12.23
CA VAL A 84 -0.49 10.45 -12.12
C VAL A 84 -0.29 9.87 -13.51
N SER A 85 0.96 9.57 -13.85
CA SER A 85 1.37 9.07 -15.16
C SER A 85 1.64 7.56 -15.20
N SER A 86 1.84 6.91 -14.05
CA SER A 86 2.12 5.48 -13.95
C SER A 86 1.78 4.92 -12.56
N TRP A 87 1.78 3.58 -12.43
CA TRP A 87 1.62 2.91 -11.13
C TRP A 87 2.69 3.35 -10.13
N ARG A 88 3.95 3.41 -10.56
CA ARG A 88 5.09 3.87 -9.74
C ARG A 88 4.92 5.30 -9.25
N ASP A 89 4.36 6.17 -10.09
CA ASP A 89 4.11 7.57 -9.75
C ASP A 89 3.02 7.68 -8.67
N LEU A 90 1.91 6.95 -8.86
CA LEU A 90 0.82 6.88 -7.89
C LEU A 90 1.30 6.37 -6.53
N THR A 91 2.00 5.24 -6.50
CA THR A 91 2.49 4.65 -5.24
C THR A 91 3.49 5.56 -4.54
N LYS A 92 4.39 6.22 -5.29
CA LYS A 92 5.31 7.21 -4.73
C LYS A 92 4.58 8.40 -4.09
N GLN A 93 3.55 8.93 -4.76
CA GLN A 93 2.75 10.03 -4.20
C GLN A 93 1.98 9.59 -2.95
N PHE A 94 1.44 8.37 -2.96
CA PHE A 94 0.73 7.76 -1.85
C PHE A 94 1.63 7.57 -0.62
N CYS A 95 2.76 6.86 -0.75
CA CYS A 95 3.68 6.63 0.37
C CYS A 95 4.23 7.94 0.93
N ARG A 96 4.49 8.93 0.07
CA ARG A 96 4.92 10.28 0.52
C ARG A 96 3.86 11.00 1.34
N HIS A 97 2.57 10.80 1.05
CA HIS A 97 1.51 11.45 1.79
C HIS A 97 1.23 10.74 3.13
N PHE A 98 1.25 9.40 3.12
CA PHE A 98 0.98 8.56 4.30
C PHE A 98 2.25 8.08 4.99
N THR A 99 3.37 8.81 4.88
CA THR A 99 4.65 8.41 5.49
C THR A 99 4.55 8.29 7.01
N ALA A 100 3.70 9.10 7.66
CA ALA A 100 3.47 8.99 9.10
C ALA A 100 2.78 7.66 9.51
N SER A 101 2.11 7.00 8.56
CA SER A 101 1.48 5.69 8.75
C SER A 101 2.42 4.52 8.40
N CYS A 102 3.60 4.77 7.84
CA CYS A 102 4.62 3.74 7.64
C CYS A 102 5.00 3.14 8.98
N ARG A 103 5.09 1.80 9.04
CA ARG A 103 5.66 1.16 10.21
C ARG A 103 7.13 1.54 10.27
N HIS A 104 7.55 1.98 11.46
CA HIS A 104 8.97 2.13 11.72
C HIS A 104 9.60 0.73 11.68
N PRO A 105 10.73 0.55 10.97
CA PRO A 105 11.48 -0.70 11.03
C PRO A 105 11.73 -1.06 12.49
N LYS A 106 11.29 -2.26 12.89
CA LYS A 106 11.70 -2.79 14.19
C LYS A 106 13.15 -3.23 14.06
N THR A 107 13.95 -2.88 15.06
CA THR A 107 15.39 -3.16 15.06
C THR A 107 15.69 -4.45 15.83
N VAL A 108 16.90 -4.99 15.66
CA VAL A 108 17.38 -6.10 16.51
C VAL A 108 17.32 -5.71 18.00
N ALA A 109 17.68 -4.47 18.34
CA ALA A 109 17.55 -3.94 19.69
C ALA A 109 16.09 -3.97 20.22
N THR A 110 15.10 -3.83 19.33
CA THR A 110 13.67 -3.97 19.71
C THR A 110 13.34 -5.40 20.13
N LEU A 111 13.97 -6.40 19.51
CA LEU A 111 13.80 -7.81 19.90
C LEU A 111 14.53 -8.14 21.19
N GLU A 112 15.74 -7.62 21.38
CA GLU A 112 16.52 -7.82 22.61
C GLU A 112 15.78 -7.28 23.85
N ALA A 113 14.98 -6.23 23.67
CA ALA A 113 14.15 -5.68 24.73
C ALA A 113 12.93 -6.55 25.09
N ILE A 114 12.60 -7.59 24.30
CA ILE A 114 11.48 -8.50 24.58
C ILE A 114 11.95 -9.57 25.56
N ILE A 115 11.61 -9.38 26.82
CA ILE A 115 11.84 -10.35 27.90
C ILE A 115 10.53 -10.99 28.34
N GLN A 116 10.63 -12.24 28.83
CA GLN A 116 9.49 -12.94 29.41
C GLN A 116 9.06 -12.25 30.72
N GLY A 117 7.77 -11.89 30.82
CA GLY A 117 7.21 -11.35 32.05
C GLY A 117 7.19 -12.37 33.18
N LYS A 118 7.26 -11.91 34.44
CA LYS A 118 7.27 -12.79 35.63
C LYS A 118 6.06 -13.73 35.71
N ASP A 119 4.90 -13.26 35.24
CA ASP A 119 3.63 -14.01 35.21
C ASP A 119 3.24 -14.46 33.79
N GLU A 120 4.13 -14.26 32.80
CA GLU A 120 3.89 -14.64 31.42
C GLU A 120 4.26 -16.11 31.19
N SER A 121 3.34 -16.90 30.64
CA SER A 121 3.66 -18.27 30.24
C SER A 121 4.69 -18.28 29.11
N LEU A 122 5.52 -19.32 29.06
CA LEU A 122 6.52 -19.48 28.01
C LEU A 122 5.89 -19.45 26.60
N ARG A 123 4.69 -20.03 26.44
CA ARG A 123 3.96 -20.04 25.17
C ARG A 123 3.60 -18.63 24.72
N ASN A 124 3.05 -17.81 25.62
CA ASN A 124 2.66 -16.43 25.30
C ASN A 124 3.90 -15.59 24.96
N PHE A 125 4.99 -15.78 25.69
CA PHE A 125 6.27 -15.13 25.40
C PHE A 125 6.77 -15.47 23.99
N ILE A 126 6.83 -16.76 23.63
CA ILE A 126 7.30 -17.21 22.30
C ILE A 126 6.41 -16.65 21.19
N GLU A 127 5.09 -16.63 21.39
CA GLU A 127 4.15 -16.07 20.40
C GLU A 127 4.38 -14.58 20.17
N ARG A 128 4.58 -13.81 21.24
CA ARG A 128 4.93 -12.38 21.18
C ARG A 128 6.27 -12.15 20.51
N PHE A 129 7.31 -12.87 20.93
CA PHE A 129 8.65 -12.76 20.38
C PHE A 129 8.66 -13.04 18.88
N ASN A 130 8.04 -14.15 18.45
CA ASN A 130 7.98 -14.51 17.02
C ASN A 130 7.20 -13.48 16.20
N LYS A 131 6.09 -12.94 16.72
CA LYS A 131 5.33 -11.89 16.04
C LYS A 131 6.17 -10.63 15.79
N GLU A 132 6.98 -10.26 16.76
CA GLU A 132 7.88 -9.10 16.66
C GLU A 132 9.08 -9.40 15.75
N ALA A 133 9.62 -10.63 15.80
CA ALA A 133 10.77 -11.07 15.00
C ALA A 133 10.51 -11.02 13.49
N VAL A 134 9.29 -11.36 13.04
CA VAL A 134 8.89 -11.28 11.62
C VAL A 134 8.88 -9.83 11.10
N GLN A 135 8.78 -8.84 11.99
CA GLN A 135 8.69 -7.42 11.63
C GLN A 135 10.04 -6.70 11.69
N VAL A 136 11.13 -7.40 12.08
CA VAL A 136 12.48 -6.83 12.09
C VAL A 136 13.10 -6.96 10.72
N ASN A 137 13.47 -5.82 10.14
CA ASN A 137 14.27 -5.80 8.93
C ASN A 137 15.69 -6.22 9.30
N THR A 138 16.15 -7.38 8.83
CA THR A 138 17.52 -7.89 9.07
C THR A 138 18.59 -7.14 8.25
N THR A 139 18.30 -5.94 7.78
CA THR A 139 19.28 -5.09 7.10
C THR A 139 20.04 -4.23 8.11
N ASP A 140 20.64 -4.86 9.13
CA ASP A 140 21.68 -4.24 9.95
C ASP A 140 23.03 -4.87 9.57
N ASP A 141 23.86 -4.04 8.94
CA ASP A 141 25.33 -4.10 8.90
C ASP A 141 26.05 -5.38 8.44
N MET A 142 26.14 -5.57 7.12
CA MET A 142 27.35 -6.14 6.49
C MET A 142 28.40 -5.05 6.21
N LYS A 143 28.63 -4.15 7.17
CA LYS A 143 29.84 -3.31 7.20
C LYS A 143 30.66 -3.68 8.41
N LYS A 144 31.50 -4.71 8.25
CA LYS A 144 32.72 -4.86 9.02
C LYS A 144 33.86 -5.22 8.08
#